data_AF-A0A5J4DRT7-F1
#
_entry.id   AF-A0A5J4DRT7-F1
#
_cell.length_a   1.000
_cell.length_b   1.000
_cell.length_c   1.000
_cell.angle_alpha   90.00
_cell.angle_beta   90.00
_cell.angle_gamma   90.00
#
_symmetry.space_group_name_H-M   'P 1'
#
loop_
_entity.id
_entity.type
_entity.pdbx_description
1 polymer ?
#
loop_
_entity_poly.entity_id
_entity_poly.type
_entity_poly.pdbx_seq_one_letter_code
_entity_poly.pdbx_strand_id
1 'polypeptide(L)' 'MIKKMKDDAIILHPLPRLDEISPEVDNTKQAKYFKQAEYGMYTRAALLGLILNEKGF' A
#
# COMPACT_ATOMS: atom_id res chain seq x y z
N MET A 1 -9.13 4.22 -17.58
CA MET A 1 -8.96 4.93 -16.29
C MET A 1 -7.54 5.47 -16.14
N ILE A 2 -6.51 4.62 -16.16
CA ILE A 2 -5.11 5.00 -15.87
C ILE A 2 -4.57 6.11 -16.79
N LYS A 3 -4.88 6.06 -18.10
CA LYS A 3 -4.46 7.10 -19.06
C LYS A 3 -4.99 8.51 -18.77
N LYS A 4 -6.03 8.65 -17.92
CA LYS A 4 -6.61 9.94 -17.53
C LYS A 4 -6.10 10.42 -16.16
N MET A 5 -5.32 9.62 -15.46
CA MET A 5 -4.76 9.98 -14.16
C MET A 5 -3.58 10.93 -14.34
N LYS A 6 -3.25 11.69 -13.29
CA LYS A 6 -1.97 12.41 -13.23
C LYS A 6 -0.81 11.41 -13.34
N ASP A 7 0.31 11.88 -13.87
CA ASP A 7 1.48 11.03 -14.11
C ASP A 7 2.09 10.43 -12.84
N ASP A 8 1.91 11.09 -11.70
CA ASP A 8 2.40 10.73 -10.37
C ASP A 8 1.33 10.09 -9.47
N ALA A 9 0.08 9.98 -9.95
CA ALA A 9 -0.99 9.39 -9.18
C ALA A 9 -0.72 7.88 -8.94
N ILE A 10 -1.04 7.42 -7.74
CA ILE A 10 -0.91 6.00 -7.35
C ILE A 10 -2.26 5.39 -7.01
N ILE A 11 -2.36 4.07 -7.15
CA ILE A 11 -3.53 3.27 -6.82
C ILE A 11 -3.19 2.45 -5.57
N LEU A 12 -4.03 2.61 -4.55
CA LEU A 12 -4.00 1.88 -3.29
C LEU A 12 -5.23 0.97 -3.19
N HIS A 13 -5.09 -0.13 -2.47
CA HIS A 13 -6.15 -1.11 -2.24
C HIS A 13 -5.79 -1.96 -1.01
N PRO A 14 -6.69 -2.13 -0.03
CA PRO A 14 -6.38 -2.89 1.19
C PRO A 14 -6.26 -4.40 0.98
N LEU A 15 -6.75 -4.91 -0.16
CA LEU A 15 -6.83 -6.34 -0.51
C LEU A 15 -7.77 -7.15 0.43
N PRO A 16 -8.24 -8.34 0.01
CA PRO A 16 -8.12 -8.91 -1.34
C PRO A 16 -8.88 -8.04 -2.35
N ARG A 17 -8.36 -7.98 -3.58
CA ARG A 17 -9.15 -7.44 -4.69
C ARG A 17 -9.99 -8.55 -5.30
N LEU A 18 -11.17 -8.23 -5.83
CA LEU A 18 -12.00 -9.14 -6.60
C LEU A 18 -11.97 -8.73 -8.09
N ASP A 19 -12.97 -8.00 -8.55
CA ASP A 19 -13.16 -7.53 -9.92
C ASP A 19 -13.03 -6.01 -10.06
N GLU A 20 -12.90 -5.29 -8.95
CA GLU A 20 -12.80 -3.83 -8.89
C GLU A 20 -11.50 -3.28 -9.50
N ILE A 21 -10.44 -4.10 -9.59
CA ILE A 21 -9.16 -3.74 -10.22
C ILE A 21 -8.71 -4.89 -11.12
N SER A 22 -8.69 -4.65 -12.44
CA SER A 22 -8.16 -5.62 -13.41
C SER A 22 -6.71 -6.00 -13.08
N PRO A 23 -6.31 -7.28 -13.17
CA PRO A 23 -4.92 -7.71 -13.00
C PRO A 23 -3.94 -7.01 -13.93
N GLU A 24 -4.37 -6.52 -15.10
CA GLU A 24 -3.51 -5.76 -16.03
C GLU A 24 -2.94 -4.48 -15.39
N VAL A 25 -3.63 -3.93 -14.37
CA VAL A 25 -3.19 -2.75 -13.63
C VAL A 25 -1.88 -3.01 -12.87
N ASP A 26 -1.58 -4.26 -12.51
CA ASP A 26 -0.35 -4.63 -11.78
C ASP A 26 0.92 -4.20 -12.50
N ASN A 27 0.89 -4.20 -13.83
CA ASN A 27 2.03 -3.87 -14.67
C ASN A 27 2.24 -2.36 -14.84
N THR A 28 1.40 -1.54 -14.21
CA THR A 28 1.44 -0.07 -14.37
C THR A 28 2.23 0.59 -13.25
N LYS A 29 2.89 1.71 -13.55
CA LYS A 29 3.65 2.49 -12.54
C LYS A 29 2.78 2.94 -11.36
N GLN A 30 1.48 3.08 -11.59
CA GLN A 30 0.48 3.54 -10.64
C GLN A 30 0.12 2.48 -9.58
N ALA A 31 0.26 1.19 -9.87
CA ALA A 31 -0.07 0.13 -8.90
C ALA A 31 0.91 0.15 -7.71
N LYS A 32 0.39 0.45 -6.50
CA LYS A 32 1.17 0.48 -5.25
C LYS A 32 0.54 -0.31 -4.10
N TYR A 33 -0.57 -1.02 -4.31
CA TYR A 33 -1.24 -1.81 -3.28
C TYR A 33 -0.40 -2.97 -2.71
N PHE A 34 0.51 -3.57 -3.49
CA PHE A 34 1.45 -4.56 -2.93
C PHE A 34 2.49 -3.91 -2.01
N LYS A 35 3.04 -2.76 -2.41
CA LYS A 35 3.95 -1.97 -1.58
C LYS A 35 3.26 -1.46 -0.31
N GLN A 36 1.99 -1.07 -0.42
CA GLN A 36 1.15 -0.71 0.70
C GLN A 36 0.99 -1.87 1.70
N ALA A 37 0.76 -3.10 1.22
CA ALA A 37 0.68 -4.28 2.09
C ALA A 37 1.99 -4.52 2.84
N GLU A 38 3.14 -4.38 2.16
CA GLU A 38 4.47 -4.43 2.78
C GLU A 38 4.64 -3.34 3.85
N TYR A 39 4.21 -2.11 3.57
CA TYR A 39 4.23 -1.01 4.54
C TYR A 39 3.41 -1.28 5.81
N GLY A 40 2.43 -2.18 5.74
CA GLY A 40 1.73 -2.69 6.92
C GLY A 40 2.66 -3.40 7.91
N MET A 41 3.72 -4.07 7.45
CA MET A 41 4.72 -4.71 8.33
C MET A 41 5.49 -3.65 9.13
N TYR A 42 6.07 -2.66 8.44
CA TYR A 42 6.86 -1.61 9.09
C TYR A 42 6.00 -0.75 10.03
N THR A 43 4.78 -0.40 9.60
CA THR A 43 3.84 0.36 10.43
C THR A 43 3.51 -0.38 11.73
N ARG A 44 3.24 -1.70 11.65
CA ARG A 44 2.96 -2.51 12.84
C ARG A 44 4.19 -2.66 13.73
N ALA A 45 5.38 -2.85 13.16
CA ALA A 45 6.62 -2.91 13.93
C ALA A 45 6.88 -1.60 14.69
N ALA A 46 6.69 -0.45 14.03
CA ALA A 46 6.82 0.86 14.66
C ALA A 46 5.79 1.04 15.78
N LEU A 47 4.52 0.70 15.52
CA LEU A 47 3.45 0.80 16.52
C LEU A 47 3.72 -0.10 17.74
N LEU A 48 4.14 -1.34 17.52
CA LEU A 48 4.53 -2.25 18.60
C LEU A 48 5.72 -1.71 19.39
N GLY A 49 6.72 -1.12 18.71
CA GLY A 49 7.84 -0.46 19.37
C GLY A 49 7.40 0.70 20.26
N LEU A 50 6.47 1.55 19.81
CA LEU A 50 5.92 2.64 20.64
C LEU A 50 5.18 2.13 21.88
N ILE A 51 4.43 1.04 21.74
CA ILE A 51 3.56 0.53 22.82
C ILE A 51 4.35 -0.30 23.83
N LEU A 52 5.31 -1.10 23.37
CA LEU A 52 5.99 -2.10 24.21
C LEU A 52 7.35 -1.63 24.74
N ASN A 53 7.93 -0.55 24.22
CA ASN A 53 9.20 -0.03 24.70
C ASN A 53 9.00 1.06 25.77
N GLU A 54 9.26 0.72 27.04
CA GLU A 54 9.15 1.65 28.18
C GLU A 54 10.05 2.90 28.04
N LYS A 55 11.12 2.83 27.24
CA LYS A 55 12.06 3.93 27.03
C LYS A 55 11.75 4.77 25.79
N GLY A 56 10.72 4.43 25.02
CA GLY A 56 10.42 5.07 23.73
C GLY A 56 11.46 4.76 22.65
N PHE A 57 11.27 5.32 21.45
CA PHE A 57 12.25 5.27 20.37
C PHE A 57 13.38 6.29 20.57
#